data_AF-A0A8J2TFW7-F1
#
_entry.id   AF-A0A8J2TFW7-F1
#
_cell.length_a   1.000
_cell.length_b   1.000
_cell.length_c   1.000
_cell.angle_alpha   90.00
_cell.angle_beta   90.00
_cell.angle_gamma   90.00
#
_symmetry.space_group_name_H-M   'P 1'
#
loop_
_entity.id
_entity.type
_entity.pdbx_description
1 polymer ?
#
loop_
_entity_poly.entity_id
_entity_poly.type
_entity_poly.pdbx_seq_one_letter_code
_entity_poly.pdbx_strand_id
1 'polypeptide(L)'
;MTGIPKIEIVETAEELRDLMKRQKSELGYAKVQALYLLKIEVDEFSDLNTQCFALFLELFSWNYSEEIQILQLNNASSHTTKNLVVPDNIILLFQPPYTPEVNPIERLWEHLKSFLKWRNFENLDKLRDAVSQILAKFNKDIIQSLIGWDFILNALSLSGI
;
A
#
# COMPACT_ATOMS: atom_id res chain seq x y z
N MET A 1 -25.58 -21.44 22.11
CA MET A 1 -24.95 -20.44 23.01
C MET A 1 -23.47 -20.52 22.71
N THR A 2 -22.82 -19.58 22.03
CA THR A 2 -22.59 -18.15 22.28
C THR A 2 -22.32 -17.49 20.90
N GLY A 3 -22.83 -16.33 20.49
CA GLY A 3 -22.94 -15.04 21.16
C GLY A 3 -21.89 -14.09 20.58
N ILE A 4 -22.05 -13.65 19.31
CA ILE A 4 -21.20 -12.60 18.72
C ILE A 4 -21.48 -11.31 19.51
N PRO A 5 -20.47 -10.63 20.09
CA PRO A 5 -20.68 -9.35 20.72
C PRO A 5 -21.12 -8.35 19.66
N LYS A 6 -22.35 -7.86 19.75
CA LYS A 6 -22.81 -6.69 19.00
C LYS A 6 -22.18 -5.47 19.68
N ILE A 7 -21.17 -4.89 19.05
CA ILE A 7 -20.72 -3.54 19.42
C ILE A 7 -21.79 -2.60 18.85
N GLU A 8 -22.58 -1.99 19.74
CA GLU A 8 -23.46 -0.90 19.36
C GLU A 8 -22.60 0.35 19.18
N ILE A 9 -22.44 0.77 17.92
CA ILE A 9 -21.89 2.08 17.59
C ILE A 9 -22.96 3.08 18.03
N VAL A 10 -22.65 3.85 19.07
CA VAL A 10 -23.58 4.76 19.74
C VAL A 10 -23.70 6.07 18.96
N GLU A 11 -22.69 6.40 18.16
CA GLU A 11 -22.67 7.60 17.34
C GLU A 11 -23.45 7.44 16.04
N THR A 12 -24.28 8.44 15.75
CA THR A 12 -24.99 8.57 14.48
C THR A 12 -24.02 8.86 13.33
N ALA A 13 -24.41 8.53 12.11
CA ALA A 13 -23.59 8.78 10.91
C ALA A 13 -23.24 10.27 10.72
N GLU A 14 -24.10 11.17 11.21
CA GLU A 14 -23.85 12.61 11.27
C GLU A 14 -22.75 12.99 12.27
N GLU A 15 -22.69 12.35 13.45
CA GLU A 15 -21.66 12.60 14.48
C GLU A 15 -20.29 12.11 14.03
N LEU A 16 -20.24 10.95 13.35
CA LEU A 16 -19.03 10.44 12.70
C LEU A 16 -18.53 11.38 11.60
N ARG A 17 -19.44 11.95 10.79
CA ARG A 17 -19.08 12.95 9.77
C ARG A 17 -18.52 14.24 10.37
N ASP A 18 -19.03 14.70 11.50
CA ASP A 18 -18.54 15.91 12.15
C ASP A 18 -17.20 15.68 12.88
N LEU A 19 -16.96 14.49 13.44
CA LEU A 19 -15.65 14.06 13.93
C LEU A 19 -14.61 14.04 12.81
N MET A 20 -14.96 13.49 11.64
CA MET A 20 -14.09 13.46 10.45
C MET A 20 -13.82 14.86 9.89
N LYS A 21 -14.77 15.79 9.95
CA LYS A 21 -14.56 17.20 9.56
C LYS A 21 -13.60 17.94 10.49
N ARG A 22 -13.63 17.64 11.80
CA ARG A 22 -12.69 18.19 12.80
C ARG A 22 -11.27 17.65 12.60
N GLN A 23 -11.13 16.39 12.19
CA GLN A 23 -9.84 15.81 11.83
C GLN A 23 -9.24 16.43 10.56
N LYS A 24 -10.10 16.94 9.65
CA LYS A 24 -9.73 17.52 8.35
C LYS A 24 -8.94 18.83 8.42
N SER A 25 -8.92 19.55 9.56
CA SER A 25 -8.35 20.90 9.63
C SER A 25 -6.87 20.98 10.02
N GLU A 26 -6.23 19.92 10.52
CA GLU A 26 -4.85 20.04 11.05
C GLU A 26 -3.75 19.25 10.31
N LEU A 27 -4.05 18.27 9.45
CA LEU A 27 -2.98 17.60 8.68
C LEU A 27 -3.37 17.35 7.21
N GLY A 28 -2.66 18.03 6.31
CA GLY A 28 -2.84 17.94 4.87
C GLY A 28 -2.73 16.50 4.31
N TYR A 29 -3.87 16.00 3.84
CA TYR A 29 -4.09 14.67 3.26
C TYR A 29 -3.39 14.43 1.91
N ALA A 30 -2.74 15.44 1.34
CA ALA A 30 -1.93 15.32 0.11
C ALA A 30 -0.69 14.42 0.24
N LYS A 31 -0.36 13.91 1.44
CA LYS A 31 0.74 12.97 1.68
C LYS A 31 0.37 11.49 1.49
N VAL A 32 -0.92 11.14 1.46
CA VAL A 32 -1.40 9.78 1.79
C VAL A 32 -1.12 8.71 0.73
N GLN A 33 -0.89 9.05 -0.54
CA GLN A 33 -0.55 8.04 -1.56
C GLN A 33 0.92 7.99 -1.98
N ALA A 34 1.65 9.10 -1.92
CA ALA A 34 3.09 9.09 -2.20
C ALA A 34 3.88 8.27 -1.17
N LEU A 35 3.29 8.03 0.01
CA LEU A 35 3.88 7.32 1.13
C LEU A 35 4.11 5.83 0.90
N TYR A 36 3.31 5.16 0.05
CA TYR A 36 3.36 3.70 -0.14
C TYR A 36 4.70 3.18 -0.62
N LEU A 37 5.47 4.03 -1.29
CA LEU A 37 6.78 3.69 -1.79
C LEU A 37 7.92 4.35 -1.01
N LEU A 38 7.59 5.11 0.04
CA LEU A 38 8.55 5.94 0.78
C LEU A 38 8.81 5.56 2.22
N LYS A 39 7.97 4.70 2.78
CA LYS A 39 8.12 4.32 4.19
C LYS A 39 8.23 2.81 4.40
N ILE A 40 8.41 2.00 3.36
CA ILE A 40 8.59 0.56 3.53
C ILE A 40 10.05 0.31 3.92
N GLU A 41 10.29 -0.04 5.19
CA GLU A 41 11.40 -0.95 5.51
C GLU A 41 11.12 -2.24 4.75
N VAL A 42 12.05 -2.67 3.91
CA VAL A 42 11.86 -3.80 3.00
C VAL A 42 11.91 -5.09 3.82
N ASP A 43 10.77 -5.54 4.30
CA ASP A 43 10.61 -6.87 4.87
C ASP A 43 10.47 -7.89 3.74
N GLU A 44 11.42 -8.83 3.65
CA GLU A 44 11.36 -9.96 2.72
C GLU A 44 10.46 -11.05 3.31
N PHE A 45 9.42 -11.43 2.58
CA PHE A 45 8.59 -12.59 2.90
C PHE A 45 9.06 -13.80 2.11
N SER A 46 8.99 -14.99 2.72
CA SER A 46 9.43 -16.24 2.07
C SER A 46 8.59 -16.61 0.85
N ASP A 47 7.30 -16.26 0.87
CA ASP A 47 6.32 -16.73 -0.10
C ASP A 47 5.29 -15.64 -0.45
N LEU A 48 4.79 -15.71 -1.69
CA LEU A 48 3.64 -14.92 -2.13
C LEU A 48 2.35 -15.72 -1.93
N ASN A 49 1.85 -15.76 -0.69
CA ASN A 49 0.61 -16.46 -0.34
C ASN A 49 -0.27 -15.61 0.59
N THR A 50 -1.52 -16.06 0.81
CA THR A 50 -2.49 -15.32 1.65
C THR A 50 -2.04 -15.16 3.10
N GLN A 51 -1.28 -16.10 3.67
CA GLN A 51 -0.79 -16.00 5.05
C GLN A 51 0.27 -14.91 5.19
N CYS A 52 1.27 -14.90 4.29
CA CYS A 52 2.28 -13.86 4.25
C CYS A 52 1.65 -12.49 3.97
N PHE A 53 0.66 -12.43 3.08
CA PHE A 53 -0.05 -11.18 2.81
C PHE A 53 -0.86 -10.69 4.02
N ALA A 54 -1.53 -11.57 4.77
CA ALA A 54 -2.22 -11.20 6.00
C ALA A 54 -1.25 -10.65 7.05
N LEU A 55 -0.11 -11.31 7.26
CA LEU A 55 0.93 -10.84 8.17
C LEU A 55 1.49 -9.48 7.72
N PHE A 56 1.70 -9.27 6.42
CA PHE A 56 2.07 -7.98 5.88
C PHE A 56 1.05 -6.89 6.24
N LEU A 57 -0.26 -7.15 6.07
CA LEU A 57 -1.30 -6.19 6.41
C LEU A 57 -1.30 -5.85 7.91
N GLU A 58 -1.11 -6.84 8.79
CA GLU A 58 -1.03 -6.61 10.24
C GLU A 58 0.18 -5.73 10.62
N LEU A 59 1.37 -6.07 10.11
CA LEU A 59 2.58 -5.28 10.36
C LEU A 59 2.47 -3.86 9.78
N PHE A 60 1.90 -3.75 8.58
CA PHE A 60 1.68 -2.48 7.91
C PHE A 60 0.68 -1.60 8.69
N SER A 61 -0.42 -2.19 9.15
CA SER A 61 -1.39 -1.53 10.02
C SER A 61 -0.76 -1.05 11.32
N TRP A 62 0.08 -1.87 11.95
CA TRP A 62 0.75 -1.52 13.20
C TRP A 62 1.70 -0.34 13.04
N ASN A 63 2.51 -0.35 11.97
CA ASN A 63 3.48 0.71 11.70
C ASN A 63 2.82 2.05 11.33
N TYR A 64 1.56 2.02 10.87
CA TYR A 64 0.79 3.19 10.45
C TYR A 64 -0.59 3.28 11.11
N SER A 65 -0.67 2.98 12.41
CA SER A 65 -1.95 2.90 13.16
C SER A 65 -2.77 4.19 13.14
N GLU A 66 -2.10 5.35 13.05
CA GLU A 66 -2.73 6.68 13.13
C GLU A 66 -3.23 7.20 11.76
N GLU A 67 -2.98 6.46 10.68
CA GLU A 67 -3.28 6.88 9.32
C GLU A 67 -4.20 5.85 8.63
N ILE A 68 -5.19 6.32 7.86
CA ILE A 68 -5.92 5.45 6.93
C ILE A 68 -5.06 5.18 5.71
N GLN A 69 -5.00 3.90 5.35
CA GLN A 69 -4.13 3.33 4.35
C GLN A 69 -4.94 2.82 3.15
N ILE A 70 -4.66 3.31 1.93
CA ILE A 70 -5.25 2.80 0.69
C ILE A 70 -4.20 2.01 -0.10
N LEU A 71 -4.33 0.68 -0.14
CA LEU A 71 -3.45 -0.22 -0.89
C LEU A 71 -4.03 -0.55 -2.26
N GLN A 72 -3.38 -0.07 -3.32
CA GLN A 72 -3.68 -0.50 -4.69
C GLN A 72 -3.08 -1.88 -4.95
N LEU A 73 -3.92 -2.83 -5.42
CA LEU A 73 -3.52 -4.22 -5.64
C LEU A 73 -3.96 -4.72 -7.02
N ASN A 74 -3.20 -5.69 -7.54
CA ASN A 74 -3.67 -6.55 -8.62
C ASN A 74 -4.57 -7.68 -8.06
N ASN A 75 -5.21 -8.42 -8.96
CA ASN A 75 -6.13 -9.51 -8.63
C ASN A 75 -5.40 -10.86 -8.39
N ALA A 76 -4.19 -10.83 -7.82
CA ALA A 76 -3.50 -12.07 -7.47
C ALA A 76 -4.31 -12.85 -6.43
N SER A 77 -4.32 -14.19 -6.54
CA SER A 77 -5.11 -15.05 -5.65
C SER A 77 -4.74 -14.91 -4.17
N SER A 78 -3.49 -14.50 -3.87
CA SER A 78 -3.04 -14.17 -2.52
C SER A 78 -3.85 -13.04 -1.88
N HIS A 79 -4.32 -12.07 -2.67
CA HIS A 79 -5.03 -10.87 -2.20
C HIS A 79 -6.56 -11.05 -2.15
N THR A 80 -7.12 -12.02 -2.88
CA THR A 80 -8.58 -12.13 -3.11
C THR A 80 -9.23 -13.29 -2.34
N THR A 81 -8.52 -13.90 -1.40
CA THR A 81 -9.05 -15.03 -0.61
C THR A 81 -10.13 -14.55 0.36
N LYS A 82 -11.27 -15.25 0.44
CA LYS A 82 -12.42 -14.90 1.29
C LYS A 82 -12.11 -14.85 2.80
N ASN A 83 -11.02 -15.51 3.22
CA ASN A 83 -10.61 -15.60 4.63
C ASN A 83 -9.51 -14.59 4.98
N LEU A 84 -9.16 -13.67 4.08
CA LEU A 84 -8.21 -12.61 4.38
C LEU A 84 -8.85 -11.62 5.35
N VAL A 85 -8.24 -11.45 6.53
CA VAL A 85 -8.61 -10.41 7.49
C VAL A 85 -7.82 -9.16 7.14
N VAL A 86 -8.53 -8.07 6.90
CA VAL A 86 -7.94 -6.75 6.58
C VAL A 86 -8.12 -5.85 7.80
N PRO A 87 -7.05 -5.25 8.35
CA PRO A 87 -7.16 -4.29 9.46
C PRO A 87 -8.05 -3.09 9.13
N ASP A 88 -8.70 -2.53 10.15
CA ASP A 88 -9.74 -1.47 9.98
C ASP A 88 -9.19 -0.17 9.37
N ASN A 89 -7.90 0.13 9.56
CA ASN A 89 -7.27 1.30 8.97
C ASN A 89 -6.78 1.07 7.52
N ILE A 90 -7.03 -0.11 6.93
CA ILE A 90 -6.60 -0.46 5.59
C ILE A 90 -7.79 -0.64 4.64
N ILE A 91 -7.70 0.00 3.47
CA ILE A 91 -8.63 -0.11 2.36
C ILE A 91 -7.89 -0.73 1.17
N LEU A 92 -8.38 -1.86 0.68
CA LEU A 92 -7.84 -2.50 -0.51
C LEU A 92 -8.54 -1.97 -1.77
N LEU A 93 -7.77 -1.40 -2.70
CA LEU A 93 -8.23 -0.90 -3.99
C LEU A 93 -7.76 -1.82 -5.11
N PHE A 94 -8.65 -2.67 -5.62
CA PHE A 94 -8.32 -3.57 -6.71
C PHE A 94 -8.44 -2.87 -8.06
N GLN A 95 -7.40 -2.99 -8.87
CA GLN A 95 -7.43 -2.53 -10.26
C GLN A 95 -8.20 -3.51 -11.16
N PRO A 96 -8.63 -3.09 -12.36
CA PRO A 96 -9.23 -4.00 -13.33
C PRO A 96 -8.30 -5.18 -13.70
N PRO A 97 -8.84 -6.36 -13.98
CA PRO A 97 -8.03 -7.52 -14.37
C PRO A 97 -7.16 -7.23 -15.59
N TYR A 98 -5.95 -7.83 -15.62
CA TYR A 98 -5.02 -7.76 -16.76
C TYR A 98 -4.65 -6.35 -17.24
N THR A 99 -4.69 -5.37 -16.33
CA THR A 99 -4.40 -3.95 -16.64
C THR A 99 -3.13 -3.51 -15.90
N PRO A 100 -1.92 -4.01 -16.26
CA PRO A 100 -0.68 -3.61 -15.60
C PRO A 100 -0.33 -2.14 -15.81
N GLU A 101 -0.81 -1.51 -16.88
CA GLU A 101 -0.57 -0.11 -17.23
C GLU A 101 -1.14 0.90 -16.22
N VAL A 102 -2.13 0.49 -15.41
CA VAL A 102 -2.67 1.33 -14.34
C VAL A 102 -2.01 1.06 -12.98
N ASN A 103 -1.07 0.12 -12.91
CA ASN A 103 -0.36 -0.25 -11.67
C ASN A 103 0.96 0.52 -11.55
N PRO A 104 1.07 1.53 -10.68
CA PRO A 104 2.26 2.39 -10.64
C PRO A 104 3.53 1.62 -10.23
N ILE A 105 3.39 0.54 -9.47
CA ILE A 105 4.54 -0.27 -9.05
C ILE A 105 5.30 -0.88 -10.24
N GLU A 106 4.65 -1.08 -11.38
CA GLU A 106 5.32 -1.60 -12.58
C GLU A 106 6.40 -0.64 -13.10
N ARG A 107 6.18 0.69 -12.96
CA ARG A 107 7.19 1.70 -13.31
C ARG A 107 8.36 1.71 -12.35
N LEU A 108 8.08 1.52 -11.06
CA LEU A 108 9.14 1.34 -10.07
C LEU A 108 9.99 0.11 -10.41
N TRP A 109 9.34 -1.02 -10.74
CA TRP A 109 10.05 -2.24 -11.11
C TRP A 109 10.87 -2.08 -12.37
N GLU A 110 10.34 -1.40 -13.39
CA GLU A 110 11.08 -1.07 -14.61
C GLU A 110 12.33 -0.23 -14.28
N HIS A 111 12.17 0.81 -13.45
CA HIS A 111 13.27 1.69 -13.04
C HIS A 111 14.33 0.92 -12.23
N LEU A 112 13.93 0.13 -11.25
CA LEU A 112 14.83 -0.72 -10.47
C LEU A 112 15.59 -1.72 -11.34
N LYS A 113 14.89 -2.44 -12.21
CA LYS A 113 15.51 -3.42 -13.13
C LYS A 113 16.48 -2.75 -14.10
N SER A 114 16.30 -1.47 -14.41
CA SER A 114 17.25 -0.73 -15.25
C SER A 114 18.67 -0.69 -14.68
N PHE A 115 18.83 -0.65 -13.36
CA PHE A 115 20.13 -0.69 -12.68
C PHE A 115 20.77 -2.08 -12.64
N LEU A 116 19.94 -3.12 -12.84
CA LEU A 116 20.36 -4.53 -12.88
C LEU A 116 20.65 -5.01 -14.30
N LYS A 117 20.33 -4.23 -15.33
CA LYS A 117 20.57 -4.60 -16.73
C LYS A 117 22.03 -4.99 -16.93
N TRP A 118 22.24 -6.09 -17.64
CA TRP A 118 23.56 -6.64 -17.98
C TRP A 118 24.40 -7.13 -16.80
N ARG A 119 23.83 -7.21 -15.59
CA ARG A 119 24.47 -7.84 -14.44
C ARG A 119 24.07 -9.30 -14.37
N ASN A 120 25.05 -10.16 -14.07
CA ASN A 120 24.81 -11.54 -13.69
C ASN A 120 25.21 -11.71 -12.22
N PHE A 121 24.41 -12.43 -11.45
CA PHE A 121 24.63 -12.64 -10.02
C PHE A 121 24.96 -14.11 -9.77
N GLU A 122 25.95 -14.35 -8.92
CA GLU A 122 26.43 -15.70 -8.60
C GLU A 122 25.38 -16.53 -7.84
N ASN A 123 24.57 -15.87 -7.02
CA ASN A 123 23.52 -16.46 -6.22
C ASN A 123 22.44 -15.43 -5.86
N LEU A 124 21.36 -15.90 -5.26
CA LEU A 124 20.22 -15.07 -4.87
C LEU A 124 20.58 -14.01 -3.84
N ASP A 125 21.50 -14.31 -2.91
CA ASP A 125 21.92 -13.34 -1.87
C ASP A 125 22.64 -12.15 -2.49
N LYS A 126 23.48 -12.36 -3.50
CA LYS A 126 24.10 -11.26 -4.26
C LYS A 126 23.09 -10.42 -5.03
N LEU A 127 22.03 -11.03 -5.54
CA LEU A 127 20.92 -10.28 -6.15
C LEU A 127 20.16 -9.47 -5.08
N ARG A 128 19.85 -10.06 -3.92
CA ARG A 128 19.22 -9.38 -2.79
C ARG A 128 20.02 -8.17 -2.34
N ASP A 129 21.32 -8.35 -2.09
CA ASP A 129 22.22 -7.26 -1.71
C ASP A 129 22.18 -6.11 -2.72
N ALA A 130 22.23 -6.43 -4.02
CA ALA A 130 22.20 -5.44 -5.07
C ALA A 130 20.86 -4.69 -5.13
N VAL A 131 19.75 -5.41 -4.99
CA VAL A 131 18.40 -4.82 -4.94
C VAL A 131 18.26 -3.89 -3.73
N SER A 132 18.67 -4.34 -2.54
CA SER A 132 18.64 -3.52 -1.31
C SER A 132 19.47 -2.25 -1.43
N GLN A 133 20.66 -2.33 -2.04
CA GLN A 133 21.49 -1.15 -2.30
C GLN A 133 20.89 -0.17 -3.31
N ILE A 134 20.09 -0.65 -4.27
CA ILE A 134 19.37 0.22 -5.21
C ILE A 134 18.21 0.89 -4.49
N LEU A 135 17.40 0.13 -3.77
CA LEU A 135 16.23 0.63 -3.02
C LEU A 135 16.64 1.67 -1.97
N ALA A 136 17.77 1.49 -1.29
CA ALA A 136 18.30 2.47 -0.33
C ALA A 136 18.62 3.85 -0.95
N LYS A 137 18.70 3.96 -2.28
CA LYS A 137 18.92 5.23 -2.99
C LYS A 137 17.61 5.89 -3.41
N PHE A 138 16.48 5.19 -3.34
CA PHE A 138 15.19 5.76 -3.70
C PHE A 138 14.72 6.68 -2.58
N ASN A 139 14.38 7.90 -2.95
CA ASN A 139 13.87 8.92 -2.04
C ASN A 139 12.50 9.41 -2.54
N LYS A 140 11.90 10.34 -1.78
CA LYS A 140 10.57 10.90 -2.07
C LYS A 140 10.41 11.40 -3.49
N ASP A 141 11.39 12.16 -3.94
CA ASP A 141 11.31 12.82 -5.23
C ASP A 141 11.40 11.81 -6.38
N ILE A 142 12.29 10.81 -6.25
CA ILE A 142 12.41 9.72 -7.22
C ILE A 142 11.11 8.94 -7.30
N ILE A 143 10.60 8.48 -6.15
CA ILE A 143 9.37 7.70 -6.09
C ILE A 143 8.20 8.48 -6.69
N GLN A 144 8.01 9.74 -6.28
CA GLN A 144 6.93 10.57 -6.77
C GLN A 144 7.04 10.80 -8.28
N SER A 145 8.26 10.96 -8.82
CA SER A 145 8.47 11.12 -10.26
C SER A 145 8.09 9.87 -11.07
N LEU A 146 8.16 8.68 -10.47
CA LEU A 146 7.86 7.41 -11.15
C LEU A 146 6.37 7.06 -11.10
N ILE A 147 5.70 7.36 -9.98
CA ILE A 147 4.36 6.84 -9.68
C ILE A 147 3.28 7.92 -9.47
N GLY A 148 3.67 9.20 -9.36
CA GLY A 148 2.75 10.32 -9.10
C GLY A 148 2.03 10.81 -10.36
N TRP A 149 1.37 9.93 -11.11
CA TRP A 149 0.66 10.32 -12.33
C TRP A 149 -0.57 11.17 -12.04
N ASP A 150 -0.78 12.21 -12.84
CA ASP A 150 -1.89 13.16 -12.65
C ASP A 150 -3.26 12.49 -12.60
N PHE A 151 -3.51 11.46 -13.42
CA PHE A 151 -4.81 10.77 -13.39
C PHE A 151 -5.06 10.02 -12.08
N ILE A 152 -4.01 9.50 -11.43
CA ILE A 152 -4.11 8.84 -10.13
C ILE A 152 -4.37 9.90 -9.06
N LEU A 153 -3.56 10.95 -9.05
CA LEU A 153 -3.70 12.08 -8.13
C LEU A 153 -5.08 12.75 -8.26
N ASN A 154 -5.59 12.88 -9.48
CA ASN A 154 -6.90 13.45 -9.76
C ASN A 154 -8.05 12.51 -9.37
N ALA A 155 -7.93 11.20 -9.62
CA ALA A 155 -8.96 10.25 -9.22
C ALA A 155 -9.20 10.27 -7.70
N LEU A 156 -8.16 10.55 -6.92
CA LEU A 156 -8.22 10.59 -5.46
C LEU A 156 -8.67 11.95 -4.93
N SER A 157 -8.31 13.04 -5.60
CA SER A 157 -8.80 14.36 -5.21
C SER A 157 -10.30 14.50 -5.48
N LEU A 158 -10.81 13.83 -6.52
CA LEU A 158 -12.22 13.84 -6.90
C LEU A 158 -13.10 12.94 -6.01
N SER A 159 -12.55 11.92 -5.36
CA SER A 159 -13.30 11.07 -4.43
C SER A 159 -13.62 11.74 -3.09
N GLY A 160 -13.20 13.00 -2.88
CA GLY A 160 -13.49 13.79 -1.67
C GLY A 160 -12.75 13.33 -0.41
N ILE A 161 -11.80 12.41 -0.59
CA ILE A 161 -10.88 11.86 0.41
C ILE A 161 -9.68 12.80 0.54
#